data_AF-A0A6M8PK42-F1
#
_entry.id   AF-A0A6M8PK42-F1
#
_cell.length_a   1.000
_cell.length_b   1.000
_cell.length_c   1.000
_cell.angle_alpha   90.00
_cell.angle_beta   90.00
_cell.angle_gamma   90.00
#
_symmetry.space_group_name_H-M   'P 1'
#
loop_
_entity.id
_entity.type
_entity.pdbx_description
1 polymer ?
#
loop_
_entity_poly.entity_id
_entity_poly.type
_entity_poly.pdbx_seq_one_letter_code
_entity_poly.pdbx_strand_id
1 'polypeptide(L)'
;VSGSMILAGILLKLGGYGLLRMFSLLQVSGIKYNYWWISVSLVGGVLISLVCLRQTDLKALIAYSSVAHMGIVLSGLLTMTYWGLTGSYALMIAHGLCSSGLFCLANISYERMGSRSLLINKGLLNFMPTLSLWWFLLCSG
;
A
#
# COMPACT_ATOMS: atom_id res chain seq x y z
N VAL A 1 -15.60 0.18 -9.78
CA VAL A 1 -15.30 0.27 -8.32
C VAL A 1 -14.69 -1.03 -7.81
N SER A 2 -15.33 -2.18 -8.06
CA SER A 2 -14.81 -3.52 -7.72
C SER A 2 -13.39 -3.78 -8.22
N GLY A 3 -13.08 -3.46 -9.48
CA GLY A 3 -11.76 -3.73 -10.08
C GLY A 3 -10.58 -3.10 -9.32
N SER A 4 -10.68 -1.84 -8.89
CA SER A 4 -9.62 -1.18 -8.11
C SER A 4 -9.46 -1.76 -6.71
N MET A 5 -10.56 -2.22 -6.09
CA MET A 5 -10.51 -2.86 -4.76
C MET A 5 -9.85 -4.24 -4.83
N ILE A 6 -10.16 -5.02 -5.87
CA ILE A 6 -9.58 -6.35 -6.12
C ILE A 6 -8.09 -6.22 -6.49
N LEU A 7 -7.76 -5.24 -7.35
CA LEU A 7 -6.37 -4.98 -7.76
C LEU A 7 -5.52 -4.56 -6.56
N ALA A 8 -6.00 -3.59 -5.78
CA ALA A 8 -5.30 -3.15 -4.60
C ALA A 8 -5.22 -4.27 -3.56
N GLY A 9 -6.32 -4.96 -3.26
CA GLY A 9 -6.40 -5.96 -2.20
C GLY A 9 -5.60 -7.23 -2.47
N ILE A 10 -5.64 -7.75 -3.70
CA ILE A 10 -5.21 -9.12 -4.00
C ILE A 10 -4.03 -9.15 -4.97
N LEU A 11 -4.13 -8.45 -6.11
CA LEU A 11 -3.17 -8.63 -7.21
C LEU A 11 -1.76 -8.15 -6.85
N LEU A 12 -1.62 -7.04 -6.12
CA LEU A 12 -0.32 -6.58 -5.64
C LEU A 12 0.31 -7.54 -4.61
N LYS A 13 -0.51 -8.24 -3.83
CA LYS A 13 -0.04 -9.14 -2.76
C LYS A 13 0.33 -10.52 -3.29
N LEU A 14 -0.29 -10.96 -4.39
CA LEU A 14 0.09 -12.19 -5.09
C LEU A 14 1.55 -12.16 -5.57
N GLY A 15 2.07 -10.99 -5.96
CA GLY A 15 3.49 -10.83 -6.30
C GLY A 15 4.42 -11.12 -5.11
N GLY A 16 4.12 -10.54 -3.94
CA GLY A 16 4.87 -10.79 -2.70
C GLY A 16 4.75 -12.24 -2.22
N TYR A 17 3.56 -12.83 -2.35
CA TYR A 17 3.34 -14.25 -2.04
C TYR A 17 4.11 -15.19 -2.98
N GLY A 18 4.21 -14.84 -4.27
CA GLY A 18 5.02 -15.56 -5.25
C GLY A 18 6.50 -15.57 -4.86
N LEU A 19 7.02 -14.41 -4.45
CA LEU A 19 8.39 -14.30 -3.93
C LEU A 19 8.60 -15.16 -2.68
N LEU A 20 7.65 -15.16 -1.73
CA LEU A 20 7.70 -16.00 -0.53
C LEU A 20 7.79 -17.50 -0.84
N ARG A 21 7.05 -17.98 -1.85
CA ARG A 21 7.12 -19.40 -2.25
C ARG A 21 8.41 -19.76 -2.98
N MET A 22 8.91 -18.88 -3.84
CA MET A 22 10.16 -19.10 -4.58
C MET A 22 11.41 -18.92 -3.72
N PHE A 23 11.25 -18.33 -2.53
CA PHE A 23 12.34 -18.01 -1.62
C PHE A 23 13.13 -19.23 -1.14
N SER A 24 12.46 -20.38 -0.96
CA SER A 24 13.13 -21.64 -0.58
C SER A 24 14.11 -22.14 -1.65
N LEU A 25 13.86 -21.83 -2.93
CA LEU A 25 14.74 -22.17 -4.04
C LEU A 25 15.85 -21.13 -4.26
N LEU A 26 15.57 -19.87 -3.95
CA LEU A 26 16.46 -18.72 -4.18
C LEU A 26 17.41 -18.43 -3.01
N GLN A 27 17.41 -19.22 -1.95
CA GLN A 27 18.15 -18.91 -0.72
C GLN A 27 19.67 -18.80 -0.96
N VAL A 28 20.24 -19.65 -1.81
CA VAL A 28 21.69 -19.66 -2.09
C VAL A 28 22.13 -18.47 -2.94
N SER A 29 21.33 -18.08 -3.94
CA SER A 29 21.61 -16.90 -4.79
C SER A 29 21.28 -15.59 -4.06
N GLY A 30 20.28 -15.60 -3.18
CA GLY A 30 19.82 -14.42 -2.46
C GLY A 30 20.88 -13.79 -1.56
N ILE A 31 21.74 -14.60 -0.92
CA ILE A 31 22.79 -14.08 -0.02
C ILE A 31 23.72 -13.08 -0.72
N LYS A 32 23.98 -13.25 -2.03
CA LYS A 32 24.88 -12.38 -2.80
C LYS A 32 24.17 -11.20 -3.46
N TYR A 33 22.98 -11.44 -4.01
CA TYR A 33 22.31 -10.44 -4.86
C TYR A 33 21.24 -9.62 -4.15
N ASN A 34 20.75 -10.04 -2.97
CA ASN A 34 19.64 -9.36 -2.30
C ASN A 34 19.98 -7.92 -1.89
N TYR A 35 21.23 -7.61 -1.58
CA TYR A 35 21.64 -6.25 -1.19
C TYR A 35 21.29 -5.20 -2.26
N TRP A 36 21.50 -5.55 -3.54
CA TRP A 36 21.17 -4.66 -4.65
C TRP A 36 19.66 -4.41 -4.74
N TRP A 37 18.85 -5.47 -4.65
CA TRP A 37 17.38 -5.36 -4.66
C TRP A 37 16.82 -4.59 -3.46
N ILE A 38 17.40 -4.76 -2.27
CA ILE A 38 17.05 -3.99 -1.08
C ILE A 38 17.31 -2.50 -1.33
N SER A 39 18.47 -2.14 -1.89
CA SER A 39 18.79 -0.74 -2.18
C SER A 39 17.78 -0.09 -3.14
N VAL A 40 17.41 -0.78 -4.22
CA VAL A 40 16.45 -0.27 -5.22
C VAL A 40 15.06 -0.12 -4.61
N SER A 41 14.62 -1.08 -3.80
CA SER A 41 13.29 -1.04 -3.17
C SER A 41 13.15 0.10 -2.15
N LEU A 42 14.18 0.35 -1.34
CA LEU A 42 14.18 1.44 -0.37
C LEU A 42 14.22 2.81 -1.06
N VAL A 43 15.11 3.00 -2.03
CA VAL A 43 15.20 4.28 -2.78
C VAL A 43 13.90 4.54 -3.54
N GLY A 44 13.35 3.53 -4.22
CA GLY A 44 12.07 3.62 -4.90
C GLY A 44 10.92 3.97 -3.95
N GLY A 45 10.85 3.31 -2.79
CA GLY A 45 9.83 3.58 -1.77
C GLY A 45 9.86 5.03 -1.28
N VAL A 46 11.06 5.57 -1.02
CA VAL A 46 11.23 6.98 -0.63
C VAL A 46 10.78 7.92 -1.74
N LEU A 47 11.21 7.69 -2.99
CA LEU A 47 10.82 8.54 -4.12
C LEU A 47 9.30 8.57 -4.32
N ILE A 48 8.64 7.42 -4.25
CA ILE A 48 7.17 7.32 -4.40
C ILE A 48 6.47 8.02 -3.23
N SER A 49 6.99 7.93 -2.01
CA SER A 49 6.43 8.66 -0.87
C SER A 49 6.48 10.18 -1.05
N LEU A 50 7.54 10.70 -1.67
CA LEU A 50 7.65 12.13 -2.00
C LEU A 50 6.67 12.54 -3.11
N VAL A 51 6.49 11.70 -4.13
CA VAL A 51 5.48 11.94 -5.19
C VAL A 51 4.07 11.96 -4.59
N CYS A 52 3.80 11.08 -3.61
CA CYS A 52 2.52 11.01 -2.92
C CYS A 52 2.13 12.36 -2.29
N LEU A 53 3.07 13.11 -1.71
CA LEU A 53 2.81 14.42 -1.10
C LEU A 53 2.29 15.48 -2.10
N ARG A 54 2.59 15.32 -3.39
CA ARG A 54 2.15 16.24 -4.44
C ARG A 54 0.84 15.83 -5.11
N GLN A 55 0.34 14.62 -4.82
CA GLN A 55 -0.82 14.09 -5.50
C GLN A 55 -2.11 14.75 -5.02
N THR A 56 -2.88 15.32 -5.94
CA THR A 56 -4.16 15.98 -5.65
C THR A 56 -5.36 15.04 -5.75
N ASP A 57 -5.23 13.90 -6.43
CA ASP A 57 -6.30 12.92 -6.61
C ASP A 57 -6.31 11.85 -5.52
N LEU A 58 -7.46 11.64 -4.87
CA LEU A 58 -7.63 10.68 -3.78
C LEU A 58 -7.28 9.23 -4.16
N LYS A 59 -7.77 8.74 -5.31
CA LYS A 59 -7.51 7.35 -5.75
C LYS A 59 -6.05 7.12 -6.11
N ALA A 60 -5.41 8.13 -6.71
CA ALA A 60 -3.99 8.05 -7.06
C ALA A 60 -3.13 8.12 -5.80
N LEU A 61 -3.48 8.96 -4.82
CA LEU A 61 -2.80 9.04 -3.54
C LEU A 61 -2.76 7.66 -2.85
N ILE A 62 -3.91 6.98 -2.73
CA ILE A 62 -4.01 5.65 -2.12
C ILE A 62 -3.23 4.61 -2.94
N ALA A 63 -3.22 4.72 -4.27
CA ALA A 63 -2.44 3.82 -5.12
C ALA A 63 -0.92 4.02 -4.89
N TYR A 64 -0.41 5.25 -4.87
CA TYR A 64 1.01 5.50 -4.68
C TYR A 64 1.49 5.13 -3.28
N SER A 65 0.71 5.41 -2.23
CA SER A 65 1.05 4.96 -0.87
C SER A 65 1.14 3.44 -0.80
N SER A 66 0.27 2.71 -1.52
CA SER A 66 0.31 1.25 -1.55
C SER A 66 1.58 0.67 -2.16
N VAL A 67 2.16 1.35 -3.16
CA VAL A 67 3.43 0.93 -3.76
C VAL A 67 4.58 1.17 -2.78
N ALA A 68 4.56 2.28 -2.04
CA ALA A 68 5.58 2.55 -1.01
C ALA A 68 5.58 1.47 0.10
N HIS A 69 4.40 1.09 0.61
CA HIS A 69 4.29 0.01 1.60
C HIS A 69 4.80 -1.33 1.05
N MET A 70 4.48 -1.67 -0.20
CA MET A 70 4.96 -2.91 -0.82
C MET A 70 6.48 -2.90 -1.09
N GLY A 71 7.08 -1.73 -1.31
CA GLY A 71 8.55 -1.58 -1.36
C GLY A 71 9.22 -1.99 -0.04
N ILE A 72 8.61 -1.63 1.10
CA ILE A 72 9.07 -2.05 2.43
C ILE A 72 8.93 -3.57 2.59
N VAL A 73 7.78 -4.14 2.19
CA VAL A 73 7.57 -5.61 2.19
C VAL A 73 8.66 -6.33 1.41
N LEU A 74 9.00 -5.85 0.21
CA LEU A 74 10.02 -6.45 -0.63
C LEU A 74 11.41 -6.39 0.04
N SER A 75 11.78 -5.25 0.60
CA SER A 75 13.05 -5.10 1.33
C SER A 75 13.12 -6.05 2.54
N GLY A 76 12.02 -6.17 3.29
CA GLY A 76 11.91 -7.04 4.47
C GLY A 76 12.02 -8.52 4.13
N LEU A 77 11.35 -8.96 3.06
CA LEU A 77 11.46 -10.32 2.54
C LEU A 77 12.92 -10.64 2.17
N LEU A 78 13.58 -9.74 1.44
CA LEU A 78 14.94 -9.92 0.94
C LEU A 78 16.03 -9.95 2.03
N THR A 79 15.73 -9.54 3.27
CA THR A 79 16.67 -9.65 4.40
C THR A 79 16.96 -11.09 4.82
N MET A 80 16.17 -12.08 4.40
CA MET A 80 16.35 -13.50 4.76
C MET A 80 16.36 -13.78 6.27
N THR A 81 15.84 -12.87 7.10
CA THR A 81 15.71 -13.06 8.55
C THR A 81 14.30 -13.52 8.91
N TYR A 82 14.17 -14.30 9.98
CA TYR A 82 12.85 -14.73 10.47
C TYR A 82 11.95 -13.54 10.84
N TRP A 83 12.52 -12.51 11.46
CA TRP A 83 11.83 -11.26 11.79
C TRP A 83 11.38 -10.50 10.53
N GLY A 84 12.22 -10.44 9.51
CA GLY A 84 11.87 -9.82 8.22
C GLY A 84 10.74 -10.56 7.50
N LEU A 85 10.77 -11.89 7.48
CA LEU A 85 9.73 -12.73 6.88
C LEU A 85 8.38 -12.59 7.60
N THR A 86 8.38 -12.71 8.93
CA THR A 86 7.14 -12.59 9.74
C THR A 86 6.57 -11.17 9.66
N GLY A 87 7.40 -10.14 9.76
CA GLY A 87 6.98 -8.75 9.67
C GLY A 87 6.47 -8.37 8.28
N SER A 88 7.14 -8.79 7.21
CA SER A 88 6.69 -8.51 5.84
C SER A 88 5.37 -9.22 5.51
N TYR A 89 5.17 -10.45 6.01
CA TYR A 89 3.90 -11.16 5.86
C TYR A 89 2.75 -10.45 6.60
N ALA A 90 2.98 -10.04 7.85
CA ALA A 90 1.98 -9.30 8.63
C ALA A 90 1.60 -7.97 7.95
N LEU A 91 2.60 -7.21 7.47
CA LEU A 91 2.37 -5.94 6.77
C LEU A 91 1.60 -6.14 5.45
N MET A 92 1.85 -7.24 4.73
CA MET A 92 1.15 -7.56 3.49
C MET A 92 -0.36 -7.75 3.71
N ILE A 93 -0.74 -8.44 4.80
CA ILE A 93 -2.13 -8.67 5.21
C ILE A 93 -2.76 -7.36 5.70
N ALA A 94 -2.11 -6.66 6.64
CA ALA A 94 -2.61 -5.41 7.20
C ALA A 94 -2.85 -4.37 6.11
N HIS A 95 -1.87 -4.18 5.22
CA HIS A 95 -1.99 -3.27 4.09
C HIS A 95 -3.11 -3.70 3.13
N GLY A 96 -3.36 -5.00 2.93
CA GLY A 96 -4.50 -5.50 2.15
C GLY A 96 -5.85 -5.03 2.66
N LEU A 97 -6.07 -5.16 3.97
CA LEU A 97 -7.30 -4.73 4.64
C LEU A 97 -7.44 -3.20 4.65
N CYS A 98 -6.37 -2.48 5.01
CA CYS A 98 -6.38 -1.02 5.06
C CYS A 98 -6.62 -0.39 3.67
N SER A 99 -5.81 -0.78 2.66
CA SER A 99 -5.91 -0.19 1.32
C SER A 99 -7.25 -0.46 0.64
N SER A 100 -7.83 -1.66 0.79
CA SER A 100 -9.16 -1.96 0.24
C SER A 100 -10.25 -1.11 0.89
N GLY A 101 -10.18 -0.89 2.22
CA GLY A 101 -11.05 0.03 2.95
C GLY A 101 -10.95 1.48 2.46
N LEU A 102 -9.73 1.99 2.28
CA LEU A 102 -9.48 3.34 1.76
C LEU A 102 -10.01 3.51 0.33
N PHE A 103 -9.85 2.51 -0.54
CA PHE A 103 -10.45 2.55 -1.88
C PHE A 103 -11.98 2.54 -1.84
N CYS A 104 -12.60 1.83 -0.89
CA CYS A 104 -14.05 1.88 -0.68
C CYS A 104 -14.49 3.29 -0.25
N LEU A 105 -13.85 3.87 0.76
CA LEU A 105 -14.15 5.21 1.25
C LEU A 105 -13.97 6.29 0.17
N ALA A 106 -12.91 6.20 -0.63
CA ALA A 106 -12.67 7.12 -1.74
C ALA A 106 -13.76 7.05 -2.82
N ASN A 107 -14.41 5.89 -3.00
CA ASN A 107 -15.55 5.77 -3.90
C ASN A 107 -16.81 6.37 -3.30
N ILE A 108 -17.08 6.15 -2.01
CA ILE A 108 -18.23 6.75 -1.33
C ILE A 108 -18.13 8.29 -1.38
N SER A 109 -16.94 8.87 -1.13
CA SER A 109 -16.74 10.31 -1.27
C SER A 109 -16.95 10.81 -2.71
N TYR A 110 -16.53 10.01 -3.70
CA TYR A 110 -16.73 10.34 -5.11
C TYR A 110 -18.21 10.31 -5.52
N GLU A 111 -18.98 9.33 -5.06
CA GLU A 111 -20.41 9.24 -5.35
C GLU A 111 -21.20 10.40 -4.72
N ARG A 112 -20.73 10.96 -3.60
CA ARG A 112 -21.39 12.08 -2.91
C ARG A 112 -21.02 13.45 -3.49
N MET A 113 -19.74 13.67 -3.81
CA MET A 113 -19.24 14.99 -4.23
C MET A 113 -19.05 15.10 -5.74
N GLY A 114 -19.10 13.99 -6.49
CA GLY A 114 -18.88 13.95 -7.94
C GLY A 114 -17.43 14.22 -8.39
N SER A 115 -16.50 14.45 -7.46
CA SER A 115 -15.12 14.83 -7.76
C SER A 115 -14.09 13.98 -7.02
N ARG A 116 -12.90 13.81 -7.63
CA ARG A 116 -11.80 12.99 -7.10
C ARG A 116 -10.70 13.80 -6.41
N SER A 117 -10.73 15.12 -6.57
CA SER A 117 -9.70 16.02 -6.05
C SER A 117 -9.85 16.25 -4.54
N LEU A 118 -8.75 16.16 -3.81
CA LEU A 118 -8.65 16.44 -2.37
C LEU A 118 -9.15 17.84 -1.99
N LEU A 119 -8.89 18.84 -2.84
CA LEU A 119 -9.27 20.23 -2.58
C LEU A 119 -10.79 20.42 -2.45
N ILE A 120 -11.56 19.76 -3.31
CA ILE A 120 -13.03 19.84 -3.31
C ILE A 120 -13.61 19.01 -2.15
N ASN A 121 -12.93 17.92 -1.78
CA ASN A 121 -13.37 17.05 -0.68
C ASN A 121 -12.93 17.54 0.72
N LYS A 122 -12.48 18.79 0.84
CA LYS A 122 -12.17 19.40 2.15
C LYS A 122 -13.47 19.68 2.93
N GLY A 123 -13.40 19.56 4.26
CA GLY A 123 -14.52 19.95 5.14
C GLY A 123 -15.62 18.90 5.32
N LEU A 124 -15.38 17.65 4.90
CA LEU A 124 -16.34 16.54 5.06
C LEU A 124 -16.68 16.19 6.51
N LEU A 125 -15.89 16.64 7.49
CA LEU A 125 -16.14 16.38 8.92
C LEU A 125 -17.47 16.99 9.40
N ASN A 126 -17.85 18.16 8.87
CA ASN A 126 -19.11 18.82 9.25
C ASN A 126 -20.34 18.15 8.62
N PHE A 127 -20.18 17.54 7.44
CA PHE A 127 -21.29 16.92 6.71
C PHE A 127 -21.46 15.43 7.01
N MET A 128 -20.36 14.70 7.22
CA MET A 128 -20.35 13.25 7.39
C MET A 128 -19.31 12.83 8.45
N PRO A 129 -19.59 13.04 9.75
CA PRO A 129 -18.63 12.76 10.82
C PRO A 129 -18.27 11.28 10.91
N THR A 130 -19.22 10.37 10.65
CA THR A 130 -18.97 8.92 10.65
C THR A 130 -17.99 8.52 9.56
N LEU A 131 -18.09 9.10 8.36
CA LEU A 131 -17.16 8.85 7.27
C LEU A 131 -15.75 9.32 7.64
N SER A 132 -15.63 10.50 8.27
CA SER A 132 -14.33 11.01 8.72
C SER A 132 -13.67 10.13 9.79
N LEU A 133 -14.45 9.50 10.67
CA LEU A 133 -13.93 8.56 11.66
C LEU A 133 -13.35 7.30 11.00
N TRP A 134 -14.04 6.74 9.99
CA TRP A 134 -13.53 5.60 9.23
C TRP A 134 -12.27 5.94 8.44
N TRP A 135 -12.19 7.14 7.85
CA TRP A 135 -10.96 7.62 7.22
C TRP A 135 -9.80 7.67 8.22
N PHE A 136 -10.02 8.20 9.41
CA PHE A 136 -8.99 8.28 10.44
C PHE A 136 -8.49 6.90 10.87
N LEU A 137 -9.41 5.97 11.19
CA LEU A 137 -9.05 4.62 11.62
C LEU A 137 -8.25 3.88 10.56
N LEU A 138 -8.69 3.92 9.30
CA LEU A 138 -7.99 3.24 8.21
C LEU A 138 -6.65 3.90 7.88
N CYS A 139 -6.52 5.23 7.94
CA CYS A 139 -5.22 5.88 7.75
C CYS A 139 -4.19 5.57 8.85
N SER A 140 -4.64 5.17 10.05
CA SER A 140 -3.74 4.90 11.18
C SER A 140 -3.06 3.53 11.15
N GLY A 141 -3.59 2.58 10.36
CA GLY A 141 -3.08 1.20 10.25
C GLY A 141 -2.28 0.96 8.99
#